data_AF-A0A973Z8P3-F1
#
_entry.id   AF-A0A973Z8P3-F1
#
_cell.length_a   1.000
_cell.length_b   1.000
_cell.length_c   1.000
_cell.angle_alpha   90.00
_cell.angle_beta   90.00
_cell.angle_gamma   90.00
#
_symmetry.space_group_name_H-M   'P 1'
#
loop_
_entity.id
_entity.type
_entity.pdbx_description
1 polymer ?
#
loop_
_entity_poly.entity_id
_entity_poly.type
_entity_poly.pdbx_seq_one_letter_code
_entity_poly.pdbx_strand_id
1 'polypeptide(L)'
;MRKKTFAAAALLAAATLTLSACGSGGDSADPVTVVSEEAGSDKAAIVLDKPFEKPDLVLNDTNGKKYDLRKETQGKPTLIYFGYTNCPDVCPLTMNN
;
A
#
# COMPACT_ATOMS: atom_id res chain seq x y z
N MET A 1 23.42 -43.70 -21.94
CA MET A 1 23.20 -42.28 -22.33
C MET A 1 21.74 -41.85 -22.16
N ARG A 2 20.74 -42.64 -22.59
CA ARG A 2 19.31 -42.33 -22.46
C ARG A 2 18.81 -42.05 -21.02
N LYS A 3 19.32 -42.76 -20.00
CA LYS A 3 18.94 -42.50 -18.59
C LYS A 3 19.35 -41.12 -18.08
N LYS A 4 20.47 -40.58 -18.56
CA LYS A 4 20.98 -39.25 -18.19
C LYS A 4 20.16 -38.13 -18.85
N THR A 5 19.67 -38.36 -20.08
CA THR A 5 18.81 -37.41 -20.79
C THR A 5 17.40 -37.33 -20.18
N PHE A 6 16.86 -38.44 -19.68
CA PHE A 6 15.57 -38.43 -18.96
C PHE A 6 15.66 -37.70 -17.61
N ALA A 7 16.76 -37.86 -16.87
CA ALA A 7 16.97 -37.14 -15.61
C ALA A 7 17.11 -35.61 -15.83
N ALA A 8 17.82 -35.19 -16.89
CA ALA A 8 17.96 -33.79 -17.24
C ALA A 8 16.62 -33.15 -17.64
N ALA A 9 15.79 -33.87 -18.41
CA ALA A 9 14.47 -33.39 -18.80
C ALA A 9 13.52 -33.22 -17.59
N ALA A 10 13.57 -34.13 -16.61
CA ALA A 10 12.77 -34.03 -15.39
C ALA A 10 13.18 -32.83 -14.51
N LEU A 11 14.48 -32.54 -14.40
CA LEU A 11 15.00 -31.38 -13.67
C LEU A 11 14.58 -30.05 -14.32
N LEU A 12 14.61 -29.97 -15.64
CA LEU A 12 14.18 -28.79 -16.40
C LEU A 12 12.67 -28.53 -16.25
N ALA A 13 11.84 -29.58 -16.25
CA ALA A 13 10.41 -29.44 -16.03
C ALA A 13 10.06 -28.98 -14.61
N ALA A 14 10.78 -29.46 -13.58
CA ALA A 14 10.57 -29.00 -12.21
C ALA A 14 10.91 -27.51 -12.03
N ALA A 15 11.99 -27.04 -12.67
CA ALA A 15 12.42 -25.64 -12.60
C ALA A 15 11.42 -24.67 -13.26
N THR A 16 10.78 -25.08 -14.36
CA THR A 16 9.77 -24.23 -15.02
C THR A 16 8.46 -24.15 -14.22
N LEU A 17 8.06 -25.22 -13.52
CA LEU A 17 6.88 -25.18 -12.64
C LEU A 17 7.08 -24.28 -11.41
N THR A 18 8.31 -24.14 -10.89
CA THR A 18 8.59 -23.24 -9.77
C THR A 18 8.55 -21.75 -10.14
N LEU A 19 8.70 -21.41 -11.42
CA LEU A 19 8.65 -20.01 -11.88
C LEU A 19 7.21 -19.46 -11.95
N SER A 20 6.20 -20.30 -12.15
CA SER A 20 4.79 -19.89 -12.22
C SER A 20 4.16 -19.64 -10.84
N ALA A 21 4.86 -19.95 -9.75
CA ALA A 21 4.33 -19.82 -8.39
C ALA A 21 4.50 -18.40 -7.79
N CYS A 22 5.30 -17.54 -8.42
CA CYS A 22 5.46 -16.15 -8.01
C CYS A 22 4.55 -15.25 -8.87
N GLY A 23 3.23 -15.38 -8.70
CA GLY A 23 2.29 -14.65 -9.54
C GLY A 23 0.81 -14.92 -9.27
N SER A 24 0.41 -15.10 -8.01
CA SER A 24 -1.00 -15.05 -7.64
C SER A 24 -1.14 -14.49 -6.22
N GLY A 25 -1.02 -13.17 -6.13
CA GLY A 25 -1.47 -12.37 -4.99
C GLY A 25 -2.71 -11.61 -5.43
N GLY A 26 -3.80 -12.33 -5.70
CA GLY A 26 -5.11 -11.73 -5.95
C GLY A 26 -5.76 -11.39 -4.61
N ASP A 27 -5.31 -10.32 -3.96
CA ASP A 27 -6.06 -9.72 -2.87
C ASP A 27 -7.26 -9.00 -3.48
N SER A 28 -8.37 -9.72 -3.63
CA SER A 28 -9.70 -9.11 -3.73
C SER A 28 -10.04 -8.52 -2.36
N ALA A 29 -9.44 -7.37 -2.05
CA ALA A 29 -9.93 -6.51 -1.00
C ALA A 29 -11.31 -6.01 -1.43
N ASP A 30 -12.34 -6.33 -0.65
CA ASP A 30 -13.66 -5.74 -0.80
C ASP A 30 -13.52 -4.22 -0.96
N PRO A 31 -14.19 -3.59 -1.94
CA PRO A 31 -14.10 -2.14 -2.10
C PRO A 31 -14.61 -1.50 -0.81
N VAL A 32 -13.76 -0.67 -0.19
CA VAL A 32 -14.05 0.17 0.97
C VAL A 32 -15.11 1.21 0.60
N THR A 33 -16.35 0.77 0.42
CA THR A 33 -17.51 1.61 0.14
C THR A 33 -18.06 2.15 1.45
N VAL A 34 -17.30 3.05 2.07
CA VAL A 34 -17.70 3.79 3.29
C VAL A 34 -17.86 5.30 3.03
N VAL A 35 -17.76 5.71 1.77
CA VAL A 35 -17.93 7.09 1.35
C VAL A 35 -19.23 7.19 0.57
N SER A 36 -20.30 7.60 1.25
CA SER A 36 -21.52 8.05 0.58
C SER A 36 -21.31 9.49 0.17
N GLU A 37 -21.05 9.73 -1.11
CA GLU A 37 -21.10 11.07 -1.67
C GLU A 37 -22.56 11.54 -1.64
N GLU A 38 -22.87 12.53 -0.80
CA GLU A 38 -24.17 13.19 -0.83
C GLU A 38 -24.23 14.09 -2.08
N ALA A 39 -25.09 13.74 -3.03
CA ALA A 39 -25.31 14.54 -4.23
C ALA A 39 -25.85 15.93 -3.83
N GLY A 40 -25.04 16.98 -4.01
CA GLY A 40 -25.40 18.38 -3.72
C GLY A 40 -24.67 19.02 -2.54
N SER A 41 -23.63 18.40 -1.98
CA SER A 41 -22.81 19.04 -0.93
C SER A 41 -21.79 20.02 -1.54
N ASP A 42 -21.97 21.33 -1.32
CA ASP A 42 -21.00 22.38 -1.68
C ASP A 42 -19.72 22.37 -0.81
N LYS A 43 -19.50 21.31 -0.01
CA LYS A 43 -18.40 21.23 0.96
C LYS A 43 -17.26 20.39 0.40
N ALA A 44 -16.03 20.87 0.56
CA ALA A 44 -14.80 20.19 0.16
C ALA A 44 -14.43 18.96 1.01
N ALA A 45 -15.34 18.48 1.88
CA ALA A 45 -15.08 17.39 2.81
C ALA A 45 -16.35 16.55 3.04
N ILE A 46 -16.14 15.25 3.25
CA ILE A 46 -17.18 14.28 3.57
C ILE A 46 -17.12 14.01 5.08
N VAL A 47 -18.27 14.09 5.74
CA VAL A 47 -18.39 13.71 7.15
C VAL A 47 -18.51 12.18 7.21
N LEU A 48 -17.65 11.54 7.98
CA LEU A 48 -17.70 10.10 8.18
C LEU A 48 -18.72 9.76 9.28
N ASP A 49 -19.68 8.88 8.99
CA ASP A 49 -20.64 8.40 9.98
C ASP A 49 -19.97 7.65 11.13
N LYS A 50 -18.88 6.94 10.81
CA LYS A 50 -18.05 6.22 11.77
C LYS A 50 -16.63 6.78 11.75
N PRO A 51 -16.14 7.39 12.85
CA PRO A 51 -14.76 7.82 12.92
C PRO A 51 -13.82 6.62 12.94
N PHE A 52 -12.71 6.74 12.23
CA PHE A 52 -11.62 5.76 12.31
C PHE A 52 -10.78 6.02 13.57
N GLU A 53 -10.44 4.96 14.29
CA GLU A 53 -9.37 5.06 15.26
C GLU A 53 -8.05 5.25 14.52
N LYS A 54 -7.32 6.31 14.87
CA LYS A 54 -5.96 6.55 14.37
C LYS A 54 -5.12 5.30 14.67
N PRO A 55 -4.40 4.67 13.73
CA PRO A 55 -3.70 3.41 13.97
C PRO A 55 -2.56 3.56 14.99
N ASP A 56 -2.17 2.46 15.63
CA ASP A 56 -0.90 2.41 16.37
C ASP A 56 0.26 2.30 15.37
N LEU A 57 0.82 3.45 14.99
CA LEU A 57 1.80 3.56 13.91
C LEU A 57 3.05 4.29 14.41
N VAL A 58 4.17 3.57 14.40
CA VAL A 58 5.49 4.12 14.71
C VAL A 58 6.38 4.05 13.48
N LEU A 59 6.78 5.22 12.99
CA LEU A 59 7.63 5.40 11.80
C LEU A 59 9.04 5.85 12.22
N ASN A 60 9.93 5.97 11.24
CA ASN A 60 11.15 6.77 11.37
C ASN A 60 10.93 8.07 10.57
N ASP A 61 11.26 9.21 11.17
CA ASP A 61 11.21 10.50 10.47
C ASP A 61 12.41 10.68 9.51
N THR A 62 12.47 11.84 8.85
CA THR A 62 13.53 12.18 7.89
C THR A 62 14.91 12.39 8.54
N ASN A 63 14.98 12.52 9.87
CA ASN A 63 16.22 12.58 10.64
C ASN A 63 16.60 11.21 11.24
N GLY A 64 15.84 10.15 10.94
CA GLY A 64 16.04 8.80 11.46
C GLY A 64 15.53 8.57 12.88
N LYS A 65 14.80 9.53 13.47
CA LYS A 65 14.23 9.39 14.82
C LYS A 65 12.90 8.63 14.77
N LYS A 66 12.61 7.85 15.81
CA LYS A 66 11.29 7.23 15.99
C LYS A 66 10.20 8.29 16.11
N TYR A 67 9.14 8.15 15.32
CA TYR A 67 7.97 9.01 15.30
C TYR A 67 6.71 8.19 15.60
N ASP A 68 6.11 8.40 16.76
CA ASP A 68 4.84 7.78 17.15
C ASP A 68 3.68 8.68 16.70
N LEU A 69 2.94 8.24 15.67
CA LEU A 69 1.86 9.04 15.12
C LEU A 69 0.76 9.31 16.15
N ARG A 70 0.50 8.39 17.10
CA ARG A 70 -0.55 8.61 18.10
C ARG A 70 -0.17 9.71 19.08
N LYS A 71 1.02 9.57 19.65
CA LYS A 71 1.57 10.46 20.68
C LYS A 71 1.85 11.86 20.15
N GLU A 72 2.54 11.97 19.03
CA GLU A 72 3.04 13.26 18.53
C GLU A 72 1.92 14.19 18.04
N THR A 73 0.75 13.62 17.69
CA THR A 73 -0.42 14.36 17.18
C THR A 73 -1.60 14.38 18.17
N GLN A 74 -1.39 13.95 19.41
CA GLN A 74 -2.45 13.95 20.43
C GLN A 74 -2.95 15.39 20.69
N GLY A 75 -4.27 15.58 20.61
CA GLY A 75 -4.92 16.87 20.86
C GLY A 75 -4.70 17.92 19.77
N LYS A 76 -4.11 17.56 18.62
CA LYS A 76 -3.84 18.49 17.51
C LYS A 76 -4.58 18.05 16.25
N PRO A 77 -5.29 18.97 15.55
CA PRO A 77 -5.71 18.72 14.19
C PRO A 77 -4.50 18.35 13.34
N THR A 78 -4.57 17.23 12.63
CA THR A 78 -3.44 16.67 11.89
C THR A 78 -3.88 16.37 10.48
N LEU A 79 -3.18 16.95 9.51
CA LEU A 79 -3.35 16.66 8.10
C LEU A 79 -2.23 15.72 7.65
N ILE A 80 -2.59 14.59 7.06
CA ILE A 80 -1.65 13.55 6.63
C ILE A 80 -1.69 13.46 5.10
N TYR A 81 -0.53 13.59 4.47
CA TYR A 81 -0.35 13.42 3.04
C TYR A 81 0.37 12.09 2.78
N PHE A 82 -0.15 11.29 1.86
CA PHE A 82 0.49 10.06 1.39
C PHE A 82 1.13 10.32 0.03
N GLY A 83 2.43 10.05 -0.10
CA GLY A 83 3.17 10.23 -1.34
C GLY A 83 4.51 9.51 -1.32
N TYR A 84 5.22 9.58 -2.44
CA TYR A 84 6.49 8.89 -2.67
C TYR A 84 7.40 9.77 -3.54
N THR A 85 8.71 9.63 -3.40
CA THR A 85 9.69 10.53 -4.02
C THR A 85 10.04 10.17 -5.46
N ASN A 86 9.89 8.91 -5.83
CA ASN A 86 10.24 8.40 -7.16
C ASN A 86 8.98 8.20 -7.99
N CYS A 87 8.45 9.28 -8.53
CA CYS A 87 7.26 9.25 -9.39
C CYS A 87 7.63 8.83 -10.81
N PRO A 88 6.99 7.79 -11.39
CA PRO A 88 7.34 7.27 -12.71
C PRO A 88 6.96 8.24 -13.85
N ASP A 89 6.06 9.20 -13.59
CA ASP A 89 5.52 10.10 -14.61
C ASP A 89 5.67 11.58 -14.23
N VAL A 90 4.86 12.09 -13.29
CA VAL A 90 4.85 13.50 -12.89
C VAL A 90 4.99 13.59 -11.38
N CYS A 91 5.94 14.40 -10.89
CA CYS A 91 6.06 14.67 -9.47
C CYS A 91 4.79 15.39 -8.97
N PRO A 92 4.06 14.82 -7.98
CA PRO A 92 2.85 15.43 -7.46
C PRO A 92 3.14 16.80 -6.84
N LEU A 93 2.43 17.84 -7.30
CA LEU A 93 2.45 19.17 -6.68
C LEU A 93 1.81 19.17 -5.28
N THR A 94 1.12 18.10 -4.89
CA THR A 94 0.48 17.94 -3.58
C THR A 94 1.45 17.91 -2.41
N MET A 95 2.73 17.63 -2.63
CA MET A 95 3.78 17.67 -1.61
C MET A 95 4.81 18.78 -1.81
N ASN A 96 4.53 19.76 -2.67
CA ASN A 96 5.43 20.90 -2.89
C ASN A 96 5.29 21.89 -1.73
N ASN A 97 6.36 22.10 -0.96
CA ASN A 97 6.46 23.12 0.09
C ASN A 97 7.13 24.38 -0.45
#